data_AF-A0A512T1N4-F1
#
_entry.id   AF-A0A512T1N4-F1
#
_cell.length_a   1.000
_cell.length_b   1.000
_cell.length_c   1.000
_cell.angle_alpha   90.00
_cell.angle_beta   90.00
_cell.angle_gamma   90.00
#
_symmetry.space_group_name_H-M   'P 1'
#
loop_
_entity.id
_entity.type
_entity.pdbx_description
1 polymer ?
#
loop_
_entity_poly.entity_id
_entity_poly.type
_entity_poly.pdbx_seq_one_letter_code
_entity_poly.pdbx_strand_id
1 'polypeptide(L)'
;MTRLLFVHAHPDDETLATGVAILHHVERGDDVHVLTCTLGEEGEVIPSGLAHLEGAEGDPLAEHRRGELAGAVDALGVTSHLLGATAHGGHTAYRDSGMVGSAAFAHPRAFAGAELAEVAALVRSTIEEIDPDVVVTYDPQGGYGHPDHIRVHEAVRAALAQMPSAPMLFVTLTPRSWVGEDRVWLASHLPAGSPYAVPSPTDPIAPSVVDDALVTHAVIDPSVVGRQQEALRSHATQVVVGDGWFALSNDVASRLSGREGYAVMDPSTGEVLPGGAAGSAAGGDIARPGLLGARL
;
A
#
# COMPACT_ATOMS: atom_id res chain seq x y z
N MET A 1 -15.95 -10.56 12.86
CA MET A 1 -15.03 -9.44 13.05
C MET A 1 -13.66 -10.03 12.87
N THR A 2 -13.10 -9.81 11.69
CA THR A 2 -11.73 -10.17 11.33
C THR A 2 -10.84 -8.98 11.69
N ARG A 3 -9.62 -9.23 12.14
CA ARG A 3 -8.62 -8.17 12.33
C ARG A 3 -7.62 -8.17 11.18
N LEU A 4 -7.46 -7.03 10.52
CA LEU A 4 -6.57 -6.86 9.38
C LEU A 4 -5.50 -5.82 9.69
N LEU A 5 -4.26 -6.14 9.32
CA LEU A 5 -3.13 -5.20 9.35
C LEU A 5 -2.58 -4.98 7.95
N PHE A 6 -2.65 -3.74 7.48
CA PHE A 6 -2.04 -3.29 6.22
C PHE A 6 -0.68 -2.66 6.53
N VAL A 7 0.39 -3.16 5.93
CA VAL A 7 1.77 -2.68 6.21
C VAL A 7 2.35 -2.00 4.98
N HIS A 8 2.64 -0.71 5.12
CA HIS A 8 3.04 0.19 4.04
C HIS A 8 4.32 0.97 4.33
N ALA A 9 4.99 1.42 3.27
CA ALA A 9 6.26 2.12 3.36
C ALA A 9 6.07 3.58 3.72
N HIS A 10 5.17 4.29 3.03
CA HIS A 10 5.02 5.74 3.12
C HIS A 10 3.58 6.19 3.37
N PRO A 11 3.36 7.45 3.82
CA PRO A 11 2.03 8.04 3.89
C PRO A 11 1.42 8.30 2.51
N ASP A 12 0.35 7.60 2.15
CA ASP A 12 -0.43 7.62 0.89
C ASP A 12 -0.65 6.21 0.33
N ASP A 13 0.36 5.34 0.49
CA ASP A 13 0.34 3.95 0.08
C ASP A 13 -0.89 3.19 0.58
N GLU A 14 -1.30 3.44 1.83
CA GLU A 14 -2.46 2.76 2.43
C GLU A 14 -3.74 3.04 1.64
N THR A 15 -3.88 4.27 1.14
CA THR A 15 -5.04 4.71 0.38
C THR A 15 -4.91 4.37 -1.10
N LEU A 16 -3.69 4.47 -1.67
CA LEU A 16 -3.40 4.22 -3.08
C LEU A 16 -3.46 2.73 -3.44
N ALA A 17 -2.86 1.87 -2.61
CA ALA A 17 -2.72 0.45 -2.91
C ALA A 17 -3.84 -0.41 -2.30
N THR A 18 -4.42 0.04 -1.17
CA THR A 18 -5.34 -0.78 -0.37
C THR A 18 -6.57 -0.03 0.16
N GLY A 19 -6.84 1.19 -0.32
CA GLY A 19 -7.92 2.03 0.18
C GLY A 19 -9.31 1.40 -0.01
N VAL A 20 -9.53 0.67 -1.10
CA VAL A 20 -10.80 -0.02 -1.35
C VAL A 20 -11.01 -1.15 -0.34
N ALA A 21 -10.00 -1.99 -0.12
CA ALA A 21 -10.08 -3.07 0.85
C ALA A 21 -10.22 -2.56 2.28
N ILE A 22 -9.44 -1.55 2.67
CA ILE A 22 -9.56 -0.91 3.98
C ILE A 22 -11.00 -0.45 4.22
N LEU A 23 -11.55 0.37 3.32
CA LEU A 23 -12.91 0.91 3.47
C LEU A 23 -13.96 -0.20 3.44
N HIS A 24 -13.81 -1.20 2.57
CA HIS A 24 -14.70 -2.35 2.50
C HIS A 24 -14.79 -3.09 3.84
N HIS A 25 -13.65 -3.32 4.50
CA HIS A 25 -13.61 -4.02 5.78
C HIS A 25 -14.09 -3.14 6.95
N VAL A 26 -13.75 -1.85 6.96
CA VAL A 26 -14.26 -0.90 7.96
C VAL A 26 -15.80 -0.83 7.92
N GLU A 27 -16.41 -0.75 6.73
CA GLU A 27 -17.88 -0.69 6.59
C GLU A 27 -18.58 -1.98 7.04
N ARG A 28 -17.86 -3.10 7.06
CA ARG A 28 -18.34 -4.39 7.57
C ARG A 28 -18.15 -4.56 9.07
N GLY A 29 -17.52 -3.60 9.73
CA GLY A 29 -17.22 -3.64 11.16
C GLY A 29 -16.06 -4.56 11.53
N ASP A 30 -15.14 -4.83 10.59
CA ASP A 30 -13.87 -5.49 10.87
C ASP A 30 -12.89 -4.51 11.58
N ASP A 31 -11.90 -5.07 12.28
CA ASP A 31 -10.89 -4.30 13.02
C ASP A 31 -9.69 -4.02 12.12
N VAL A 32 -9.57 -2.80 11.61
CA VAL A 32 -8.60 -2.47 10.55
C VAL A 32 -7.50 -1.56 11.07
N HIS A 33 -6.26 -2.01 10.87
CA HIS A 33 -5.05 -1.31 11.25
C HIS A 33 -4.14 -1.02 10.05
N VAL A 34 -3.43 0.09 10.09
CA VAL A 34 -2.38 0.47 9.14
C VAL A 34 -1.07 0.66 9.90
N LEU A 35 0.01 0.04 9.43
CA LEU A 35 1.38 0.28 9.89
C LEU A 35 2.17 0.97 8.78
N THR A 36 2.67 2.17 9.06
CA THR A 36 3.48 2.96 8.13
C THR A 36 4.94 2.98 8.59
N CYS A 37 5.87 2.60 7.70
CA CYS A 37 7.27 2.34 8.06
C CYS A 37 8.17 3.59 8.09
N THR A 38 7.87 4.60 7.27
CA THR A 38 8.61 5.87 7.17
C THR A 38 7.62 7.04 7.06
N LEU A 39 8.10 8.28 7.15
CA LEU A 39 7.25 9.47 6.98
C LEU A 39 7.38 10.11 5.59
N GLY A 40 8.09 9.45 4.67
CA GLY A 40 8.16 9.90 3.29
C GLY A 40 8.97 11.18 3.10
N GLU A 41 10.08 11.29 3.82
CA GLU A 41 10.94 12.46 3.86
C GLU A 41 11.55 12.85 2.51
N GLU A 42 11.62 11.92 1.56
CA GLU A 42 12.18 12.10 0.22
C GLU A 42 11.10 12.30 -0.86
N GLY A 43 9.84 12.50 -0.47
CA GLY A 43 8.75 12.76 -1.40
C GLY A 43 8.90 14.12 -2.12
N GLU A 44 8.50 14.15 -3.39
CA GLU A 44 8.30 15.39 -4.14
C GLU A 44 7.02 16.11 -3.65
N VAL A 45 6.93 17.44 -3.79
CA VAL A 45 5.79 18.23 -3.31
C VAL A 45 5.05 18.91 -4.45
N ILE A 46 3.81 18.49 -4.70
CA ILE A 46 2.98 19.02 -5.82
C ILE A 46 2.59 20.49 -5.62
N PRO A 47 2.04 20.94 -4.47
CA PRO A 47 1.60 22.32 -4.35
C PRO A 47 2.78 23.29 -4.23
N SER A 48 2.90 24.22 -5.17
CA SER A 48 3.97 25.24 -5.17
C SER A 48 4.09 26.05 -3.88
N GLY A 49 2.98 26.24 -3.14
CA GLY A 49 2.99 26.91 -1.82
C GLY A 49 3.73 26.12 -0.73
N LEU A 50 3.89 24.81 -0.90
CA LEU A 50 4.54 23.89 0.02
C LEU A 50 5.90 23.39 -0.47
N ALA A 51 6.35 23.80 -1.67
CA ALA A 51 7.61 23.37 -2.27
C ALA A 51 8.87 23.63 -1.40
N HIS A 52 8.76 24.52 -0.41
CA HIS A 52 9.83 24.77 0.57
C HIS A 52 10.08 23.61 1.55
N LEU A 53 9.19 22.60 1.58
CA LEU A 53 9.34 21.41 2.43
C LEU A 53 10.19 20.32 1.77
N GLU A 54 10.18 20.25 0.43
CA GLU A 54 10.85 19.22 -0.36
C GLU A 54 12.38 19.30 -0.19
N GLY A 55 13.00 18.19 0.22
CA GLY A 55 14.46 18.08 0.38
C GLY A 55 15.08 19.07 1.37
N ALA A 56 14.27 19.74 2.19
CA ALA A 56 14.74 20.76 3.13
C ALA A 56 15.47 20.14 4.33
N GLU A 57 16.48 20.85 4.85
CA GLU A 57 17.23 20.41 6.02
C GLU A 57 16.30 20.20 7.22
N GLY A 58 16.46 19.07 7.90
CA GLY A 58 15.63 18.69 9.05
C GLY A 58 14.32 17.97 8.67
N ASP A 59 14.16 17.60 7.40
CA ASP A 59 13.02 16.82 6.87
C ASP A 59 11.64 17.35 7.30
N PRO A 60 11.33 18.66 7.13
CA PRO A 60 10.05 19.22 7.56
C PRO A 60 8.84 18.61 6.81
N LEU A 61 9.07 18.00 5.64
CA LEU A 61 8.07 17.23 4.93
C LEU A 61 7.55 16.04 5.75
N ALA A 62 8.39 15.42 6.58
CA ALA A 62 8.01 14.27 7.41
C ALA A 62 6.83 14.59 8.34
N GLU A 63 6.93 15.72 9.04
CA GLU A 63 5.89 16.16 9.98
C GLU A 63 4.64 16.64 9.23
N HIS A 64 4.81 17.24 8.05
CA HIS A 64 3.68 17.59 7.19
C HIS A 64 2.89 16.35 6.76
N ARG A 65 3.59 15.36 6.18
CA ARG A 65 3.00 14.09 5.73
C ARG A 65 2.46 13.24 6.87
N ARG A 66 2.98 13.40 8.10
CA ARG A 66 2.35 12.81 9.30
C ARG A 66 0.95 13.39 9.54
N GLY A 67 0.77 14.70 9.36
CA GLY A 67 -0.54 15.34 9.42
C GLY A 67 -1.49 14.89 8.31
N GLU A 68 -0.95 14.74 7.10
CA GLU A 68 -1.70 14.19 5.95
C GLU A 68 -2.17 12.75 6.19
N LEU A 69 -1.27 11.88 6.68
CA LEU A 69 -1.59 10.51 7.10
C LEU A 69 -2.69 10.49 8.14
N ALA A 70 -2.62 11.35 9.15
CA ALA A 70 -3.64 11.41 10.19
C ALA A 70 -5.01 11.79 9.62
N GLY A 71 -5.06 12.71 8.64
CA GLY A 71 -6.29 13.07 7.94
C GLY A 71 -6.84 11.91 7.08
N ALA A 72 -5.97 11.22 6.35
CA ALA A 72 -6.37 10.06 5.55
C ALA A 72 -6.91 8.91 6.42
N VAL A 73 -6.21 8.61 7.53
CA VAL A 73 -6.60 7.57 8.49
C VAL A 73 -7.96 7.85 9.13
N ASP A 74 -8.26 9.10 9.45
CA ASP A 74 -9.58 9.51 9.96
C ASP A 74 -10.68 9.28 8.90
N ALA A 75 -10.43 9.66 7.65
CA ALA A 75 -11.37 9.45 6.54
C ALA A 75 -11.61 7.95 6.23
N LEU A 76 -10.54 7.14 6.32
CA LEU A 76 -10.60 5.69 6.15
C LEU A 76 -11.32 5.01 7.33
N GLY A 77 -11.19 5.55 8.54
CA GLY A 77 -11.77 4.99 9.77
C GLY A 77 -10.96 3.83 10.34
N VAL A 78 -9.64 3.92 10.31
CA VAL A 78 -8.70 2.87 10.75
C VAL A 78 -7.85 3.31 11.94
N THR A 79 -7.21 2.35 12.60
CA THR A 79 -6.17 2.64 13.61
C THR A 79 -4.79 2.63 12.94
N SER A 80 -4.04 3.74 13.03
CA SER A 80 -2.70 3.85 12.43
C SER A 80 -1.57 3.73 13.45
N HIS A 81 -0.48 3.11 13.01
CA HIS A 81 0.75 2.86 13.76
C HIS A 81 1.96 3.31 12.94
N LEU A 82 3.00 3.79 13.62
CA LEU A 82 4.28 4.16 13.00
C LEU A 82 5.36 3.18 13.46
N LEU A 83 6.11 2.60 12.51
CA LEU A 83 7.10 1.58 12.81
C LEU A 83 8.20 2.11 13.74
N GLY A 84 8.33 1.46 14.91
CA GLY A 84 9.34 1.80 15.91
C GLY A 84 9.09 3.12 16.65
N ALA A 85 7.93 3.76 16.46
CA ALA A 85 7.55 4.90 17.28
C ALA A 85 7.25 4.44 18.71
N THR A 86 7.85 5.09 19.70
CA THR A 86 7.47 4.87 21.11
C THR A 86 6.14 5.57 21.41
N ALA A 87 5.41 5.08 22.43
CA ALA A 87 4.06 5.50 22.84
C ALA A 87 3.87 7.01 23.17
N HIS A 88 4.87 7.86 22.94
CA HIS A 88 4.87 9.29 23.22
C HIS A 88 5.01 10.14 21.94
N GLY A 89 4.39 9.69 20.83
CA GLY A 89 4.27 10.51 19.62
C GLY A 89 5.56 10.64 18.81
N GLY A 90 6.48 9.68 18.93
CA GLY A 90 7.73 9.67 18.17
C GLY A 90 7.54 9.62 16.65
N HIS A 91 8.59 10.02 15.93
CA HIS A 91 8.78 9.73 14.51
C HIS A 91 8.98 8.21 14.31
N THR A 92 8.86 7.75 13.08
CA THR A 92 9.32 6.40 12.70
C THR A 92 10.79 6.22 13.06
N ALA A 93 11.20 4.98 13.35
CA ALA A 93 12.61 4.66 13.60
C ALA A 93 13.49 4.90 12.36
N TYR A 94 12.87 4.82 11.18
CA TYR A 94 13.52 4.88 9.90
C TYR A 94 13.02 6.05 9.05
N ARG A 95 13.89 6.45 8.13
CA ARG A 95 13.68 7.51 7.15
C ARG A 95 13.45 6.89 5.77
N ASP A 96 12.61 7.53 4.97
CA ASP A 96 12.47 7.24 3.54
C ASP A 96 13.85 7.17 2.85
N SER A 97 14.06 6.10 2.09
CA SER A 97 15.31 5.84 1.37
C SER A 97 15.36 6.51 0.00
N GLY A 98 14.25 7.11 -0.43
CA GLY A 98 14.06 7.64 -1.76
C GLY A 98 14.05 6.56 -2.86
N MET A 99 13.89 7.02 -4.09
CA MET A 99 13.87 6.15 -5.28
C MET A 99 15.21 5.45 -5.52
N VAL A 100 15.18 4.37 -6.30
CA VAL A 100 16.39 3.65 -6.75
C VAL A 100 17.41 4.63 -7.33
N GLY A 101 18.63 4.63 -6.78
CA GLY A 101 19.72 5.51 -7.21
C GLY A 101 19.75 6.87 -6.50
N SER A 102 18.82 7.16 -5.61
CA SER A 102 18.85 8.36 -4.77
C SER A 102 20.06 8.37 -3.84
N ALA A 103 20.60 9.56 -3.58
CA ALA A 103 21.63 9.78 -2.56
C ALA A 103 21.10 9.54 -1.14
N ALA A 104 19.77 9.63 -0.94
CA ALA A 104 19.11 9.39 0.33
C ALA A 104 19.34 7.98 0.89
N PHE A 105 19.60 7.00 0.02
CA PHE A 105 19.97 5.64 0.42
C PHE A 105 21.22 5.59 1.32
N ALA A 106 22.13 6.56 1.20
CA ALA A 106 23.33 6.64 2.03
C ALA A 106 23.05 7.23 3.44
N HIS A 107 21.84 7.70 3.71
CA HIS A 107 21.49 8.26 5.01
C HIS A 107 21.52 7.15 6.08
N PRO A 108 22.10 7.38 7.28
CA PRO A 108 22.22 6.34 8.31
C PRO A 108 20.90 5.73 8.82
N ARG A 109 19.78 6.44 8.60
CA ARG A 109 18.42 5.97 8.93
C ARG A 109 17.61 5.49 7.72
N ALA A 110 18.20 5.40 6.52
CA ALA A 110 17.49 4.95 5.32
C ALA A 110 16.88 3.55 5.55
N PHE A 111 15.57 3.41 5.38
CA PHE A 111 14.81 2.21 5.72
C PHE A 111 15.26 0.97 4.93
N ALA A 112 15.40 1.09 3.61
CA ALA A 112 15.96 0.06 2.74
C ALA A 112 17.46 -0.20 2.98
N GLY A 113 18.16 0.67 3.70
CA GLY A 113 19.53 0.46 4.15
C GLY A 113 19.65 -0.25 5.50
N ALA A 114 18.57 -0.34 6.28
CA ALA A 114 18.58 -0.91 7.63
C ALA A 114 18.81 -2.44 7.64
N GLU A 115 19.27 -2.98 8.77
CA GLU A 115 19.40 -4.42 8.95
C GLU A 115 18.02 -5.09 8.98
N LEU A 116 17.79 -6.03 8.06
CA LEU A 116 16.48 -6.68 7.88
C LEU A 116 15.95 -7.30 9.18
N ALA A 117 16.83 -7.91 9.98
CA ALA A 117 16.44 -8.56 11.24
C ALA A 117 15.89 -7.57 12.27
N GLU A 118 16.40 -6.33 12.30
CA GLU A 118 15.92 -5.27 13.20
C GLU A 118 14.54 -4.78 12.77
N VAL A 119 14.37 -4.51 11.48
CA VAL A 119 13.08 -4.10 10.91
C VAL A 119 12.03 -5.19 11.12
N ALA A 120 12.36 -6.45 10.81
CA ALA A 120 11.47 -7.58 11.00
C ALA A 120 11.07 -7.79 12.47
N ALA A 121 11.97 -7.50 13.43
CA ALA A 121 11.64 -7.58 14.85
C ALA A 121 10.62 -6.51 15.27
N LEU A 122 10.72 -5.29 14.74
CA LEU A 122 9.75 -4.21 14.99
C LEU A 122 8.38 -4.51 14.34
N VAL A 123 8.39 -5.02 13.10
CA VAL A 123 7.16 -5.46 12.41
C VAL A 123 6.51 -6.60 13.20
N ARG A 124 7.28 -7.62 13.62
CA ARG A 124 6.77 -8.70 14.47
C ARG A 124 6.17 -8.19 15.77
N SER A 125 6.85 -7.28 16.46
CA SER A 125 6.33 -6.69 17.71
C SER A 125 4.98 -6.01 17.49
N THR A 126 4.80 -5.31 16.35
CA THR A 126 3.54 -4.67 16.01
C THR A 126 2.46 -5.69 15.69
N ILE A 127 2.79 -6.76 14.96
CA ILE A 127 1.87 -7.88 14.68
C ILE A 127 1.45 -8.58 15.97
N GLU A 128 2.37 -8.82 16.91
CA GLU A 128 2.09 -9.44 18.21
C GLU A 128 1.22 -8.56 19.11
N GLU A 129 1.39 -7.23 19.05
CA GLU A 129 0.55 -6.27 19.79
C GLU A 129 -0.87 -6.20 19.24
N ILE A 130 -1.01 -6.19 17.92
CA ILE A 130 -2.29 -6.07 17.22
C ILE A 130 -3.02 -7.42 17.21
N ASP A 131 -2.30 -8.54 17.12
CA ASP A 131 -2.83 -9.90 16.94
C ASP A 131 -3.81 -10.00 15.75
N PRO A 132 -3.39 -9.64 14.51
CA PRO A 132 -4.28 -9.67 13.35
C PRO A 132 -4.52 -11.11 12.87
N ASP A 133 -5.66 -11.35 12.22
CA ASP A 133 -5.92 -12.59 11.48
C ASP A 133 -5.25 -12.58 10.10
N VAL A 134 -5.13 -11.37 9.52
CA VAL A 134 -4.66 -11.13 8.15
C VAL A 134 -3.65 -10.00 8.14
N VAL A 135 -2.54 -10.19 7.41
CA VAL A 135 -1.57 -9.15 7.07
C VAL A 135 -1.58 -8.95 5.55
N VAL A 136 -1.64 -7.70 5.11
CA VAL A 136 -1.56 -7.31 3.70
C VAL A 136 -0.34 -6.42 3.50
N THR A 137 0.45 -6.72 2.48
CA THR A 137 1.61 -5.88 2.09
C THR A 137 1.94 -6.03 0.61
N TYR A 138 3.09 -5.53 0.18
CA TYR A 138 3.56 -5.62 -1.21
C TYR A 138 4.00 -7.04 -1.60
N ASP A 139 4.02 -7.32 -2.90
CA ASP A 139 4.67 -8.49 -3.47
C ASP A 139 6.22 -8.32 -3.49
N PRO A 140 7.00 -9.32 -3.94
CA PRO A 140 8.47 -9.24 -3.93
C PRO A 140 9.03 -8.11 -4.80
N GLN A 141 8.27 -7.58 -5.75
CA GLN A 141 8.68 -6.45 -6.58
C GLN A 141 8.34 -5.09 -5.96
N GLY A 142 7.64 -5.04 -4.83
CA GLY A 142 7.30 -3.79 -4.16
C GLY A 142 6.34 -2.91 -4.96
N GLY A 143 5.42 -3.49 -5.73
CA GLY A 143 4.52 -2.73 -6.62
C GLY A 143 5.21 -2.20 -7.88
N TYR A 144 5.92 -1.08 -7.73
CA TYR A 144 6.62 -0.40 -8.82
C TYR A 144 8.15 -0.46 -8.71
N GLY A 145 8.69 -1.21 -7.74
CA GLY A 145 10.14 -1.34 -7.53
C GLY A 145 10.74 -0.31 -6.57
N HIS A 146 9.93 0.33 -5.72
CA HIS A 146 10.47 1.22 -4.68
C HIS A 146 11.31 0.41 -3.67
N PRO A 147 12.54 0.85 -3.33
CA PRO A 147 13.39 0.15 -2.36
C PRO A 147 12.71 -0.11 -1.02
N ASP A 148 11.98 0.88 -0.50
CA ASP A 148 11.27 0.73 0.77
C ASP A 148 10.09 -0.24 0.69
N HIS A 149 9.37 -0.31 -0.44
CA HIS A 149 8.25 -1.27 -0.59
C HIS A 149 8.78 -2.71 -0.57
N ILE A 150 9.91 -2.94 -1.27
CA ILE A 150 10.61 -4.22 -1.25
C ILE A 150 11.07 -4.55 0.17
N ARG A 151 11.63 -3.57 0.90
CA ARG A 151 12.04 -3.78 2.30
C ARG A 151 10.86 -4.09 3.22
N VAL A 152 9.70 -3.45 3.04
CA VAL A 152 8.50 -3.78 3.80
C VAL A 152 8.09 -5.23 3.53
N HIS A 153 8.05 -5.65 2.26
CA HIS A 153 7.76 -7.05 1.89
C HIS A 153 8.72 -8.03 2.58
N GLU A 154 10.03 -7.78 2.50
CA GLU A 154 11.05 -8.62 3.14
C GLU A 154 10.86 -8.71 4.66
N ALA A 155 10.62 -7.57 5.32
CA ALA A 155 10.48 -7.48 6.77
C ALA A 155 9.22 -8.18 7.27
N VAL A 156 8.09 -7.99 6.59
CA VAL A 156 6.83 -8.68 6.92
C VAL A 156 7.01 -10.19 6.80
N ARG A 157 7.59 -10.67 5.69
CA ARG A 157 7.85 -12.10 5.53
C ARG A 157 8.77 -12.66 6.60
N ALA A 158 9.88 -11.97 6.88
CA ALA A 158 10.84 -12.39 7.89
C ALA A 158 10.23 -12.39 9.30
N ALA A 159 9.32 -11.46 9.61
CA ALA A 159 8.56 -11.43 10.86
C ALA A 159 7.65 -12.66 10.97
N LEU A 160 6.80 -12.89 9.95
CA LEU A 160 5.81 -13.96 9.92
C LEU A 160 6.43 -15.36 9.92
N ALA A 161 7.52 -15.57 9.15
CA ALA A 161 8.21 -16.87 9.09
C ALA A 161 8.81 -17.32 10.44
N GLN A 162 8.99 -16.40 11.39
CA GLN A 162 9.48 -16.71 12.74
C GLN A 162 8.35 -16.93 13.76
N MET A 163 7.09 -16.71 13.38
CA MET A 163 5.94 -16.85 14.27
C MET A 163 5.42 -18.30 14.25
N PRO A 164 5.20 -18.94 15.42
CA PRO A 164 4.61 -20.28 15.49
C PRO A 164 3.19 -20.35 14.93
N SER A 165 2.45 -19.25 15.01
CA SER A 165 1.10 -19.08 14.48
C SER A 165 1.03 -17.73 13.78
N ALA A 166 1.45 -17.69 12.51
CA ALA A 166 1.43 -16.48 11.70
C ALA A 166 0.02 -16.18 11.16
N PRO A 167 -0.39 -14.90 11.08
CA PRO A 167 -1.56 -14.51 10.28
C PRO A 167 -1.42 -14.90 8.82
N MET A 168 -2.56 -14.93 8.12
CA MET A 168 -2.56 -15.12 6.67
C MET A 168 -1.93 -13.90 5.98
N LEU A 169 -0.91 -14.13 5.14
CA LEU A 169 -0.27 -13.08 4.37
C LEU A 169 -0.90 -12.97 2.98
N PHE A 170 -1.44 -11.80 2.67
CA PHE A 170 -1.79 -11.39 1.31
C PHE A 170 -0.77 -10.38 0.77
N VAL A 171 -0.49 -10.49 -0.53
CA VAL A 171 0.29 -9.50 -1.27
C VAL A 171 -0.54 -8.80 -2.33
N THR A 172 -0.33 -7.50 -2.51
CA THR A 172 -1.01 -6.69 -3.54
C THR A 172 -0.49 -7.04 -4.93
N LEU A 173 -1.39 -7.28 -5.89
CA LEU A 173 -1.07 -7.56 -7.28
C LEU A 173 -2.07 -6.87 -8.21
N THR A 174 -1.62 -6.45 -9.39
CA THR A 174 -2.51 -5.85 -10.41
C THR A 174 -2.69 -6.81 -11.59
N PRO A 175 -3.90 -7.27 -11.92
CA PRO A 175 -4.15 -8.04 -13.14
C PRO A 175 -3.83 -7.21 -14.40
N ARG A 176 -3.18 -7.84 -15.39
CA ARG A 176 -2.87 -7.23 -16.68
C ARG A 176 -4.12 -6.72 -17.40
N SER A 177 -5.24 -7.44 -17.31
CA SER A 177 -6.51 -7.00 -17.92
C SER A 177 -7.00 -5.66 -17.35
N TRP A 178 -6.90 -5.46 -16.04
CA TRP A 178 -7.38 -4.26 -15.36
C TRP A 178 -6.62 -3.01 -15.81
N VAL A 179 -5.30 -3.11 -16.03
CA VAL A 179 -4.50 -2.00 -16.57
C VAL A 179 -5.04 -1.54 -17.93
N GLY A 180 -5.40 -2.48 -18.81
CA GLY A 180 -5.97 -2.16 -20.12
C GLY A 180 -7.32 -1.47 -20.01
N GLU A 181 -8.20 -1.99 -19.15
CA GLU A 181 -9.52 -1.40 -18.88
C GLU A 181 -9.42 0.01 -18.29
N ASP A 182 -8.49 0.22 -17.36
CA ASP A 182 -8.31 1.50 -16.67
C ASP A 182 -7.74 2.56 -17.62
N ARG A 183 -6.80 2.20 -18.50
CA ARG A 183 -6.30 3.09 -19.57
C ARG A 183 -7.42 3.51 -20.53
N VAL A 184 -8.30 2.59 -20.92
CA VAL A 184 -9.47 2.90 -21.78
C VAL A 184 -10.45 3.82 -21.07
N TRP A 185 -10.70 3.58 -19.78
CA TRP A 185 -11.57 4.43 -18.98
C TRP A 185 -10.99 5.84 -18.87
N LEU A 186 -9.71 5.99 -18.53
CA LEU A 186 -9.04 7.28 -18.40
C LEU A 186 -9.10 8.10 -19.70
N ALA A 187 -8.88 7.46 -20.86
CA ALA A 187 -8.95 8.11 -22.16
C ALA A 187 -10.33 8.74 -22.49
N SER A 188 -11.40 8.28 -21.82
CA SER A 188 -12.76 8.78 -22.02
C SER A 188 -13.27 9.67 -20.88
N HIS A 189 -12.59 9.70 -19.73
CA HIS A 189 -13.05 10.42 -18.53
C HIS A 189 -12.15 11.61 -18.16
N LEU A 190 -10.92 11.68 -18.67
CA LEU A 190 -10.10 12.87 -18.48
C LEU A 190 -10.63 14.02 -19.36
N PRO A 191 -10.81 15.25 -18.80
CA PRO A 191 -11.25 16.40 -19.57
C PRO A 191 -10.32 16.70 -20.75
N ALA A 192 -10.88 17.12 -21.88
CA ALA A 192 -10.09 17.61 -23.00
C ALA A 192 -9.24 18.81 -22.55
N GLY A 193 -7.93 18.75 -22.79
CA GLY A 193 -6.97 19.77 -22.33
C GLY A 193 -6.56 19.63 -20.86
N SER A 194 -6.87 18.51 -20.21
CA SER A 194 -6.28 18.14 -18.92
C SER A 194 -4.75 18.23 -18.97
N PRO A 195 -4.09 18.79 -17.93
CA PRO A 195 -2.63 18.79 -17.86
C PRO A 195 -2.06 17.39 -17.60
N TYR A 196 -2.89 16.43 -17.17
CA TYR A 196 -2.48 15.07 -16.82
C TYR A 196 -2.48 14.13 -18.03
N ALA A 197 -1.41 13.34 -18.16
CA ALA A 197 -1.24 12.36 -19.20
C ALA A 197 -2.11 11.12 -18.95
N VAL A 198 -2.78 10.64 -20.01
CA VAL A 198 -3.41 9.32 -20.04
C VAL A 198 -2.36 8.31 -20.49
N PRO A 199 -2.08 7.23 -19.73
CA PRO A 199 -1.13 6.22 -20.16
C PRO A 199 -1.55 5.52 -21.45
N SER A 200 -0.65 5.46 -22.43
CA SER A 200 -0.80 4.72 -23.68
C SER A 200 -0.74 3.21 -23.43
N PRO A 201 -1.39 2.37 -24.25
CA PRO A 201 -1.21 0.91 -24.22
C PRO A 201 0.25 0.44 -24.32
N THR A 202 1.14 1.23 -24.93
CA THR A 202 2.57 0.92 -25.08
C THR A 202 3.43 1.37 -23.91
N ASP A 203 2.88 2.17 -22.98
CA ASP A 203 3.66 2.66 -21.85
C ASP A 203 4.02 1.52 -20.91
N PRO A 204 5.21 1.59 -20.27
CA PRO A 204 5.66 0.60 -19.31
C PRO A 204 4.58 0.29 -18.28
N ILE A 205 4.49 -0.98 -17.90
CA ILE A 205 3.65 -1.45 -16.81
C ILE A 205 4.54 -1.70 -15.59
N ALA A 206 3.98 -1.48 -14.40
CA ALA A 206 4.71 -1.73 -13.17
C ALA A 206 5.07 -3.23 -13.02
N PRO A 207 6.20 -3.57 -12.38
CA PRO A 207 6.61 -4.96 -12.12
C PRO A 207 5.52 -5.86 -11.51
N SER A 208 4.68 -5.34 -10.62
CA SER A 208 3.61 -6.11 -9.96
C SER A 208 2.32 -6.19 -10.77
N VAL A 209 2.34 -5.74 -12.02
CA VAL A 209 1.32 -6.07 -13.02
C VAL A 209 1.60 -7.46 -13.55
N VAL A 210 0.76 -8.41 -13.15
CA VAL A 210 0.95 -9.84 -13.38
C VAL A 210 -0.13 -10.40 -14.29
N ASP A 211 0.08 -11.62 -14.78
CA ASP A 211 -0.97 -12.34 -15.50
C ASP A 211 -2.15 -12.61 -14.57
N ASP A 212 -3.36 -12.40 -15.07
CA ASP A 212 -4.61 -12.46 -14.29
C ASP A 212 -4.76 -13.73 -13.43
N ALA A 213 -4.25 -14.86 -13.91
CA ALA A 213 -4.31 -16.14 -13.19
C ALA A 213 -3.49 -16.17 -11.88
N LEU A 214 -2.53 -15.26 -11.71
CA LEU A 214 -1.74 -15.12 -10.48
C LEU A 214 -2.49 -14.31 -9.42
N VAL A 215 -3.49 -13.53 -9.81
CA VAL A 215 -4.36 -12.79 -8.89
C VAL A 215 -5.51 -13.69 -8.47
N THR A 216 -5.44 -14.20 -7.25
CA THR A 216 -6.35 -15.25 -6.75
C THR A 216 -7.51 -14.67 -5.95
N HIS A 217 -7.37 -13.45 -5.45
CA HIS A 217 -8.33 -12.75 -4.61
C HIS A 217 -8.51 -11.32 -5.12
N ALA A 218 -9.68 -10.75 -4.89
CA ALA A 218 -9.98 -9.38 -5.24
C ALA A 218 -11.01 -8.80 -4.28
N VAL A 219 -10.80 -7.55 -3.88
CA VAL A 219 -11.85 -6.74 -3.26
C VAL A 219 -12.40 -5.82 -4.33
N ILE A 220 -13.70 -5.89 -4.60
CA ILE A 220 -14.39 -5.06 -5.58
C ILE A 220 -15.54 -4.36 -4.88
N ASP A 221 -15.34 -3.08 -4.59
CA ASP A 221 -16.31 -2.22 -3.93
C ASP A 221 -16.28 -0.80 -4.53
N PRO A 222 -17.03 -0.55 -5.63
CA PRO A 222 -17.10 0.78 -6.20
C PRO A 222 -17.85 1.78 -5.31
N SER A 223 -18.57 1.33 -4.28
CA SER A 223 -19.36 2.23 -3.43
C SER A 223 -18.48 3.07 -2.49
N VAL A 224 -17.28 2.58 -2.16
CA VAL A 224 -16.34 3.27 -1.26
C VAL A 224 -15.42 4.26 -1.96
N VAL A 225 -15.44 4.33 -3.30
CA VAL A 225 -14.53 5.21 -4.09
C VAL A 225 -14.66 6.69 -3.68
N GLY A 226 -15.86 7.15 -3.34
CA GLY A 226 -16.06 8.52 -2.85
C GLY A 226 -15.30 8.82 -1.56
N ARG A 227 -15.27 7.86 -0.63
CA ARG A 227 -14.49 7.96 0.62
C ARG A 227 -12.99 7.78 0.37
N GLN A 228 -12.59 6.91 -0.56
CA GLN A 228 -11.19 6.80 -0.99
C GLN A 228 -10.67 8.13 -1.55
N GLN A 229 -11.48 8.82 -2.36
CA GLN A 229 -11.14 10.17 -2.86
C GLN A 229 -11.00 11.20 -1.73
N GLU A 230 -11.81 11.11 -0.68
CA GLU A 230 -11.70 11.98 0.50
C GLU A 230 -10.39 11.72 1.26
N ALA A 231 -10.04 10.45 1.50
CA ALA A 231 -8.76 10.07 2.12
C ALA A 231 -7.56 10.56 1.28
N LEU A 232 -7.57 10.33 -0.03
CA LEU A 232 -6.49 10.78 -0.93
C LEU A 232 -6.30 12.30 -0.93
N ARG A 233 -7.37 13.08 -0.74
CA ARG A 233 -7.26 14.55 -0.65
C ARG A 233 -6.52 15.03 0.60
N SER A 234 -6.37 14.17 1.61
CA SER A 234 -5.55 14.48 2.77
C SER A 234 -4.05 14.46 2.43
N HIS A 235 -3.64 13.68 1.44
CA HIS A 235 -2.26 13.58 0.93
C HIS A 235 -1.97 14.65 -0.13
N ALA A 236 -2.27 15.91 0.19
CA ALA A 236 -2.25 17.02 -0.76
C ALA A 236 -0.86 17.34 -1.33
N THR A 237 0.23 16.99 -0.62
CA THR A 237 1.57 17.13 -1.18
C THR A 237 1.88 16.07 -2.23
N GLN A 238 1.21 14.91 -2.20
CA GLN A 238 1.57 13.74 -3.01
C GLN A 238 0.55 13.42 -4.11
N VAL A 239 -0.72 13.77 -3.93
CA VAL A 239 -1.81 13.32 -4.80
C VAL A 239 -2.72 14.48 -5.21
N VAL A 240 -3.01 14.57 -6.51
CA VAL A 240 -4.12 15.36 -7.04
C VAL A 240 -5.29 14.44 -7.34
N VAL A 241 -6.48 14.77 -6.82
CA VAL A 241 -7.69 13.93 -6.96
C VAL A 241 -8.70 14.59 -7.89
N GLY A 242 -9.06 13.90 -8.97
CA GLY A 242 -10.16 14.24 -9.86
C GLY A 242 -11.41 13.39 -9.62
N ASP A 243 -12.33 13.39 -10.57
CA ASP A 243 -13.57 12.60 -10.51
C ASP A 243 -13.31 11.16 -10.96
N GLY A 244 -13.11 10.25 -10.00
CA GLY A 244 -12.79 8.83 -10.27
C GLY A 244 -11.36 8.56 -10.74
N TRP A 245 -10.45 9.53 -10.64
CA TRP A 245 -9.03 9.40 -10.97
C TRP A 245 -8.16 10.23 -10.03
N PHE A 246 -6.86 9.95 -10.03
CA PHE A 246 -5.84 10.74 -9.35
C PHE A 246 -4.58 10.84 -10.20
N ALA A 247 -3.68 11.75 -9.86
CA ALA A 247 -2.33 11.84 -10.43
C ALA A 247 -1.32 12.16 -9.33
N LEU A 248 -0.07 11.72 -9.52
CA LEU A 248 1.07 12.03 -8.67
C LEU A 248 1.89 13.18 -9.30
N SER A 249 3.08 13.45 -8.76
CA SER A 249 3.98 14.49 -9.27
C SER A 249 4.49 14.24 -10.70
N ASN A 250 4.38 13.00 -11.21
CA ASN A 250 4.72 12.65 -12.58
C ASN A 250 3.67 13.09 -13.62
N ASP A 251 2.58 13.73 -13.19
CA ASP A 251 1.45 14.16 -14.01
C ASP A 251 0.76 13.04 -14.80
N VAL A 252 0.93 11.78 -14.38
CA VAL A 252 0.27 10.62 -15.02
C VAL A 252 -1.00 10.27 -14.25
N ALA A 253 -2.13 10.22 -14.97
CA ALA A 253 -3.41 9.88 -14.38
C ALA A 253 -3.57 8.37 -14.15
N SER A 254 -4.13 8.02 -13.01
CA SER A 254 -4.50 6.68 -12.57
C SER A 254 -5.96 6.64 -12.16
N ARG A 255 -6.65 5.53 -12.44
CA ARG A 255 -8.08 5.40 -12.14
C ARG A 255 -8.31 4.93 -10.72
N LEU A 256 -9.31 5.51 -10.04
CA LEU A 256 -9.90 4.97 -8.82
C LEU A 256 -11.03 4.02 -9.22
N SER A 257 -10.66 2.76 -9.45
CA SER A 257 -11.53 1.78 -10.10
C SER A 257 -12.49 1.08 -9.13
N GLY A 258 -12.31 1.24 -7.82
CA GLY A 258 -13.10 0.53 -6.80
C GLY A 258 -12.78 -0.96 -6.73
N ARG A 259 -11.57 -1.35 -7.15
CA ARG A 259 -11.12 -2.74 -7.16
C ARG A 259 -9.63 -2.85 -6.87
N GLU A 260 -9.26 -3.85 -6.09
CA GLU A 260 -7.88 -4.16 -5.69
C GLU A 260 -7.67 -5.68 -5.75
N GLY A 261 -6.49 -6.10 -6.21
CA GLY A 261 -6.14 -7.50 -6.47
C GLY A 261 -5.08 -8.02 -5.50
N TYR A 262 -5.21 -9.30 -5.13
CA TYR A 262 -4.35 -9.93 -4.14
C TYR A 262 -4.04 -11.39 -4.46
N ALA A 263 -3.01 -11.91 -3.80
CA ALA A 263 -2.81 -13.34 -3.65
C ALA A 263 -2.28 -13.70 -2.28
N VAL A 264 -2.58 -14.93 -1.83
CA VAL A 264 -2.02 -15.46 -0.59
C VAL A 264 -0.57 -15.86 -0.84
N MET A 265 0.32 -15.56 0.11
CA MET A 265 1.73 -15.92 0.04
C MET A 265 2.14 -16.72 1.27
N ASP A 266 2.94 -17.77 1.06
CA ASP A 266 3.65 -18.42 2.15
C ASP A 266 4.83 -17.53 2.59
N PRO A 267 4.86 -17.00 3.83
CA PRO A 267 5.92 -16.11 4.25
C PRO A 267 7.31 -16.77 4.26
N SER A 268 7.37 -18.09 4.52
CA SER A 268 8.61 -18.86 4.64
C SER A 268 9.26 -19.10 3.29
N THR A 269 8.47 -19.49 2.28
CA THR A 269 8.99 -19.78 0.93
C THR A 269 8.98 -18.54 0.03
N GLY A 270 8.06 -17.61 0.25
CA GLY A 270 7.80 -16.46 -0.62
C GLY A 270 7.00 -16.82 -1.87
N GLU A 271 6.48 -18.05 -1.94
CA GLU A 271 5.67 -18.49 -3.06
C GLU A 271 4.22 -18.02 -2.89
N VAL A 272 3.65 -17.53 -4.00
CA VAL A 272 2.21 -17.29 -4.09
C VAL A 272 1.50 -18.63 -4.12
N LEU A 273 0.56 -18.83 -3.21
CA LEU A 273 -0.21 -20.07 -3.14
C LEU A 273 -1.21 -20.14 -4.30
N PRO A 274 -1.33 -21.29 -4.98
CA PRO A 274 -2.27 -21.45 -6.06
C PRO A 274 -3.70 -21.25 -5.54
N GLY A 275 -4.50 -20.47 -6.26
CA GLY A 275 -5.91 -20.28 -5.95
C GLY A 275 -6.63 -21.63 -5.93
N GLY A 276 -7.39 -21.91 -4.87
CA GLY A 276 -8.25 -23.08 -4.82
C GLY A 276 -9.16 -23.11 -6.06
N ALA A 277 -9.37 -24.29 -6.64
CA ALA A 277 -10.11 -24.46 -7.90
C ALA A 277 -11.53 -23.87 -7.81
N ALA A 278 -11.69 -22.63 -8.27
CA ALA A 278 -12.95 -22.03 -8.66
C ALA A 278 -12.73 -21.42 -10.04
N GLY A 279 -13.26 -22.10 -11.06
CA GLY A 279 -13.47 -21.47 -12.35
C GLY A 279 -14.42 -20.28 -12.20
N SER A 280 -14.14 -19.22 -12.95
CA SER A 280 -14.80 -17.90 -12.97
C SER A 280 -14.22 -16.87 -11.99
N ALA A 281 -13.83 -15.71 -12.57
CA ALA A 281 -13.45 -14.42 -11.99
C ALA A 281 -13.14 -14.38 -10.48
N ALA A 282 -11.94 -13.90 -10.12
CA ALA A 282 -11.47 -13.58 -8.76
C ALA A 282 -12.62 -13.43 -7.73
N GLY A 283 -12.88 -14.48 -6.96
CA GLY A 283 -14.08 -14.63 -6.13
C GLY A 283 -13.81 -14.74 -4.63
N GLY A 284 -12.56 -14.56 -4.19
CA GLY A 284 -12.17 -14.56 -2.77
C GLY A 284 -11.96 -13.14 -2.25
N ASP A 285 -12.72 -12.77 -1.22
CA ASP A 285 -12.52 -11.60 -0.34
C ASP A 285 -11.33 -11.86 0.61
N ILE A 286 -10.58 -10.82 1.03
CA ILE A 286 -9.33 -10.97 1.80
C ILE A 286 -9.52 -11.23 3.30
N ALA A 287 -10.75 -11.46 3.76
CA ALA A 287 -11.07 -11.79 5.17
C ALA A 287 -11.60 -13.22 5.39
N ARG A 288 -11.62 -14.08 4.36
CA ARG A 288 -12.12 -15.47 4.49
C ARG A 288 -11.01 -16.50 4.30
N PRO A 289 -10.48 -17.09 5.39
CA PRO A 289 -9.92 -18.42 5.28
C PRO A 289 -11.07 -19.34 4.91
N GLY A 290 -11.18 -19.72 3.63
CA GLY A 290 -11.84 -20.97 3.33
C GLY A 290 -11.17 -22.02 4.20
N LEU A 291 -11.95 -22.72 5.04
CA LEU A 291 -11.51 -23.93 5.73
C LEU A 291 -10.81 -24.83 4.70
N LEU A 292 -9.49 -24.75 4.61
CA LEU A 292 -8.66 -25.75 3.96
C LEU A 292 -8.89 -26.99 4.81
N GLY A 293 -9.84 -27.81 4.37
CA GLY A 293 -10.32 -28.95 5.10
C GLY A 293 -9.15 -29.77 5.61
N ALA A 294 -9.10 -29.94 6.93
CA ALA A 294 -8.29 -30.95 7.57
C ALA A 294 -8.60 -32.28 6.86
N ARG A 295 -7.66 -32.74 6.03
CA ARG A 295 -7.62 -34.14 5.65
C ARG A 295 -6.95 -34.85 6.83
N LEU A 296 -7.79 -35.52 7.61
CA LEU A 296 -7.44 -36.64 8.48
C LEU A 296 -6.58 -37.67 7.72
#